data_AF-A0A7C5L2J4-F1
#
_entry.id   AF-A0A7C5L2J4-F1
#
_cell.length_a   1.000
_cell.length_b   1.000
_cell.length_c   1.000
_cell.angle_alpha   90.00
_cell.angle_beta   90.00
_cell.angle_gamma   90.00
#
_symmetry.space_group_name_H-M   'P 1'
#
loop_
_entity.id
_entity.type
_entity.pdbx_description
1 polymer ?
#
loop_
_entity_poly.entity_id
_entity_poly.type
_entity_poly.pdbx_seq_one_letter_code
_entity_poly.pdbx_strand_id
1 'polypeptide(L)'
;FSFRVDSAFFGAFEDSLLQEANVEVSLSLDKRPSLLMLEFELKGWLMTECDRCLEAFKLPVDKQYHLMVKYAEEAADEADILYIRREESELNVAKQVYDFLHLSLPMHKTHELVEGSCDPAMLAFLQQQEQEKTSEETQEEKSDSPWSALKDLNFD
;
A
#
# COMPACT_ATOMS: atom_id res chain seq x y z
N PHE A 1 6.10 -22.19 9.07
CA PHE A 1 6.47 -21.21 10.10
C PHE A 1 5.32 -20.24 10.27
N SER A 2 5.08 -19.69 11.46
CA SER A 2 4.09 -18.62 11.68
C SER A 2 4.74 -17.52 12.51
N PHE A 3 4.50 -16.27 12.13
CA PHE A 3 4.99 -15.09 12.82
C PHE A 3 3.92 -13.99 12.83
N ARG A 4 3.96 -13.16 13.87
CA ARG A 4 3.05 -12.02 14.02
C ARG A 4 3.79 -10.74 13.69
N VAL A 5 3.20 -9.96 12.81
CA VAL A 5 3.66 -8.62 12.45
C VAL A 5 2.80 -7.61 13.21
N ASP A 6 3.46 -6.76 13.98
CA ASP A 6 2.87 -5.67 14.75
C ASP A 6 3.67 -4.37 14.57
N SER A 7 3.33 -3.32 15.31
CA SER A 7 4.03 -2.03 15.25
C SER A 7 5.55 -2.13 15.48
N ALA A 8 6.02 -3.10 16.28
CA ALA A 8 7.44 -3.24 16.57
C ALA A 8 8.24 -3.74 15.35
N PHE A 9 7.60 -4.49 14.45
CA PHE A 9 8.21 -4.94 13.20
C PHE A 9 8.58 -3.76 12.29
N PHE A 10 7.68 -2.78 12.14
CA PHE A 10 7.92 -1.62 11.28
C PHE A 10 9.00 -0.69 11.84
N GLY A 11 9.27 -0.72 13.15
CA GLY A 11 10.37 0.02 13.76
C GLY A 11 11.76 -0.40 13.27
N ALA A 12 11.89 -1.54 12.59
CA ALA A 12 13.14 -1.96 11.94
C ALA A 12 13.37 -1.34 10.54
N PHE A 13 12.37 -0.64 10.00
CA PHE A 13 12.41 -0.02 8.67
C PHE A 13 12.23 1.49 8.81
N GLU A 14 13.23 2.27 8.39
CA GLU A 14 13.15 3.74 8.40
C GLU A 14 12.06 4.21 7.43
N ASP A 15 11.31 5.26 7.82
CA ASP A 15 10.28 5.91 7.01
C ASP A 15 9.16 4.99 6.47
N SER A 16 8.83 3.93 7.21
CA SER A 16 7.71 3.04 6.85
C SER A 16 6.37 3.79 6.79
N LEU A 17 5.66 3.65 5.66
CA LEU A 17 4.30 4.18 5.49
C LEU A 17 3.31 3.47 6.41
N LEU A 18 3.54 2.19 6.68
CA LEU A 18 2.80 1.41 7.66
C LEU A 18 3.48 1.52 9.03
N GLN A 19 2.73 1.97 10.05
CA GLN A 19 3.26 2.10 11.41
C GLN A 19 2.60 1.16 12.41
N GLU A 20 1.37 0.71 12.11
CA GLU A 20 0.62 -0.17 12.98
C GLU A 20 -0.09 -1.25 12.14
N ALA A 21 0.01 -2.49 12.62
CA ALA A 21 -0.68 -3.62 12.04
C ALA A 21 -0.91 -4.70 13.09
N ASN A 22 -1.74 -5.67 12.75
CA ASN A 22 -1.78 -6.95 13.42
C ASN A 22 -2.08 -8.00 12.36
N VAL A 23 -1.01 -8.59 11.83
CA VAL A 23 -1.08 -9.57 10.75
C VAL A 23 -0.36 -10.84 11.18
N GLU A 24 -1.06 -11.97 11.10
CA GLU A 24 -0.45 -13.28 11.16
C GLU A 24 0.06 -13.65 9.76
N VAL A 25 1.34 -14.04 9.71
CA VAL A 25 1.97 -14.47 8.47
C VAL A 25 2.35 -15.93 8.62
N SER A 26 1.75 -16.77 7.78
CA SER A 26 2.09 -18.18 7.65
C SER A 26 3.02 -18.37 6.47
N LEU A 27 4.16 -19.00 6.70
CA LEU A 27 5.18 -19.29 5.69
C LEU A 27 5.35 -20.80 5.50
N SER A 28 5.10 -21.27 4.28
CA SER A 28 5.45 -22.62 3.83
C SER A 28 6.75 -22.59 3.01
N LEU A 29 7.54 -23.66 3.07
CA LEU A 29 8.79 -23.81 2.34
C LEU A 29 8.78 -25.17 1.63
N ASP A 30 8.80 -25.15 0.30
CA ASP A 30 9.06 -26.33 -0.54
C ASP A 30 10.52 -26.27 -1.03
N LYS A 31 11.35 -27.18 -0.50
CA LYS A 31 12.76 -27.29 -0.88
C LYS A 31 12.92 -28.27 -2.04
N ARG A 32 13.38 -27.74 -3.19
CA ARG A 32 13.68 -28.52 -4.38
C ARG A 32 15.19 -28.59 -4.64
N PRO A 33 15.67 -29.51 -5.50
CA PRO A 33 17.10 -29.69 -5.74
C PRO A 33 17.84 -28.45 -6.27
N SER A 34 17.16 -27.60 -7.04
CA SER A 34 17.74 -26.43 -7.70
C SER A 34 17.25 -25.08 -7.16
N LEU A 35 16.18 -25.06 -6.36
CA LEU A 35 15.53 -23.84 -5.88
C LEU A 35 14.68 -24.11 -4.64
N LEU A 36 14.27 -23.05 -3.96
CA LEU A 36 13.25 -23.09 -2.92
C LEU A 36 12.01 -22.34 -3.41
N MET A 37 10.84 -22.79 -2.99
CA MET A 37 9.60 -22.03 -3.15
C MET A 37 9.06 -21.69 -1.78
N LEU A 38 8.82 -20.40 -1.55
CA LEU A 38 8.21 -19.90 -0.32
C LEU A 38 6.80 -19.44 -0.65
N GLU A 39 5.84 -19.82 0.18
CA GLU A 39 4.46 -19.33 0.08
C GLU A 39 4.10 -18.62 1.38
N PHE A 40 3.63 -17.39 1.25
CA PHE A 40 3.27 -16.53 2.35
C PHE A 40 1.76 -16.34 2.35
N GLU A 41 1.10 -16.59 3.47
CA GLU A 41 -0.28 -16.22 3.71
C GLU A 41 -0.31 -15.13 4.77
N LEU A 42 -0.87 -13.97 4.44
CA LEU A 42 -0.98 -12.81 5.31
C LEU A 42 -2.45 -12.62 5.69
N LYS A 43 -2.77 -12.72 6.99
CA LYS A 43 -4.14 -12.54 7.50
C LYS A 43 -4.18 -11.63 8.71
N GLY A 44 -5.01 -10.59 8.65
CA GLY A 44 -5.17 -9.65 9.76
C GLY A 44 -5.62 -8.27 9.30
N TRP A 45 -5.03 -7.21 9.86
CA TRP A 45 -5.32 -5.84 9.45
C TRP A 45 -4.09 -4.93 9.50
N LEU A 46 -4.13 -3.89 8.67
CA LEU A 46 -3.20 -2.76 8.63
C LEU A 46 -3.92 -1.50 9.09
N MET A 47 -3.27 -0.65 9.89
CA MET A 47 -3.78 0.70 10.15
C MET A 47 -3.45 1.59 8.96
N THR A 48 -4.44 2.30 8.42
CA THR A 48 -4.24 3.30 7.37
C THR A 48 -5.21 4.45 7.54
N GLU A 49 -4.90 5.59 6.95
CA GLU A 49 -5.80 6.72 6.83
C GLU A 49 -6.71 6.57 5.61
N CYS A 50 -7.92 7.11 5.72
CA CYS A 50 -8.84 7.20 4.60
C CYS A 50 -8.46 8.37 3.69
N ASP A 51 -8.29 8.10 2.40
CA ASP A 51 -7.89 9.10 1.40
C ASP A 51 -8.97 10.19 1.18
N ARG A 52 -10.20 10.00 1.69
CA ARG A 52 -11.31 10.97 1.59
C ARG A 52 -11.47 11.86 2.82
N CYS A 53 -11.33 11.33 4.03
CA CYS A 53 -11.60 12.08 5.27
C CYS A 53 -10.44 12.10 6.26
N LEU A 54 -9.31 11.48 5.92
CA LEU A 54 -8.09 11.38 6.72
C LEU A 54 -8.24 10.67 8.08
N GLU A 55 -9.41 10.10 8.36
CA GLU A 55 -9.62 9.30 9.57
C GLU A 55 -8.94 7.93 9.42
N ALA A 56 -8.28 7.50 10.49
CA ALA A 56 -7.60 6.22 10.56
C ALA A 56 -8.62 5.06 10.70
N PHE A 57 -8.39 3.98 9.94
CA PHE A 57 -9.21 2.78 10.00
C PHE A 57 -8.37 1.52 9.80
N LYS A 58 -8.92 0.39 10.24
CA LYS A 58 -8.31 -0.94 10.08
C LYS A 58 -8.70 -1.51 8.73
N LEU A 59 -7.75 -1.57 7.81
CA LEU A 59 -7.92 -2.24 6.52
C LEU A 59 -7.63 -3.74 6.67
N PRO A 60 -8.59 -4.64 6.41
CA PRO A 60 -8.35 -6.07 6.47
C PRO A 60 -7.38 -6.52 5.37
N VAL A 61 -6.53 -7.48 5.71
CA VAL A 61 -5.61 -8.13 4.78
C VAL A 61 -5.89 -9.62 4.81
N ASP A 62 -6.13 -10.18 3.62
CA ASP A 62 -6.12 -11.61 3.34
C ASP A 62 -5.49 -11.79 1.95
N LYS A 63 -4.19 -12.09 1.93
CA LYS A 63 -3.37 -12.16 0.71
C LYS A 63 -2.43 -13.33 0.74
N GLN A 64 -2.13 -13.86 -0.44
CA GLN A 64 -1.15 -14.91 -0.66
C GLN A 64 -0.09 -14.44 -1.63
N TYR A 65 1.17 -14.72 -1.32
CA TYR A 65 2.32 -14.39 -2.16
C TYR A 65 3.24 -15.60 -2.32
N HIS A 66 3.89 -15.70 -3.48
CA HIS A 66 4.88 -16.72 -3.77
C HIS A 66 6.21 -16.06 -4.06
N LEU A 67 7.29 -16.65 -3.54
CA LEU A 67 8.65 -16.21 -3.82
C LEU A 67 9.49 -17.41 -4.22
N MET A 68 10.16 -17.32 -5.37
CA MET A 68 11.14 -18.31 -5.79
C MET A 68 12.51 -17.90 -5.29
N VAL A 69 13.25 -18.83 -4.68
CA VAL A 69 14.63 -18.57 -4.26
C VAL A 69 15.56 -19.47 -5.05
N LYS A 70 16.50 -18.87 -5.78
CA LYS A 70 17.49 -19.58 -6.60
C LYS A 70 18.88 -19.45 -6.00
N TYR A 71 19.69 -20.47 -6.19
CA TYR A 71 21.11 -20.41 -5.84
C TYR A 71 21.90 -19.78 -6.99
N ALA A 72 22.65 -18.72 -6.70
CA ALA A 72 23.57 -18.10 -7.66
C ALA A 72 24.80 -17.51 -6.94
N GLU A 73 25.92 -17.39 -7.66
CA GLU A 73 27.12 -16.68 -7.17
C GLU A 73 26.94 -15.16 -7.21
N GLU A 74 26.20 -14.68 -8.21
CA GLU A 74 25.85 -13.27 -8.40
C GLU A 74 24.33 -13.10 -8.35
N ALA A 75 23.86 -12.05 -7.68
CA ALA A 75 22.44 -11.72 -7.62
C ALA A 75 22.03 -10.96 -8.90
N ALA A 76 20.94 -11.40 -9.53
CA ALA A 76 20.25 -10.62 -10.56
C ALA A 76 19.01 -9.95 -9.96
N ASP A 77 18.65 -8.77 -10.47
CA ASP A 77 17.46 -8.04 -10.04
C ASP A 77 16.27 -8.48 -10.90
N GLU A 78 15.61 -9.56 -10.47
CA GLU A 78 14.43 -10.14 -11.11
C GLU A 78 13.24 -10.07 -10.15
N ALA A 79 12.08 -9.64 -10.66
CA ALA A 79 10.85 -9.66 -9.89
C ALA A 79 10.51 -11.11 -9.45
N ASP A 80 10.09 -11.26 -8.20
CA ASP A 80 9.65 -12.54 -7.60
C ASP A 80 10.71 -13.64 -7.49
N ILE A 81 11.98 -13.33 -7.79
CA ILE A 81 13.12 -14.25 -7.61
C ILE A 81 14.14 -13.62 -6.65
N LEU A 82 14.43 -14.34 -5.57
CA LEU A 82 15.51 -14.00 -4.66
C LEU A 82 16.71 -14.90 -4.93
N TYR A 83 17.88 -14.31 -5.08
CA TYR A 83 19.13 -15.05 -5.26
C TYR A 83 19.86 -15.15 -3.92
N ILE A 84 20.22 -16.37 -3.53
CA ILE A 84 21.04 -16.66 -2.34
C ILE A 84 22.28 -17.45 -2.71
N ARG A 85 23.32 -17.35 -1.90
CA ARG A 85 24.50 -18.20 -2.03
C ARG A 85 24.21 -19.61 -1.56
N ARG A 86 24.93 -20.59 -2.10
CA ARG A 86 24.69 -22.02 -1.77
C ARG A 86 25.10 -22.38 -0.35
N GLU A 87 25.98 -21.57 0.24
CA GLU A 87 26.51 -21.72 1.59
C GLU A 87 25.62 -21.06 2.66
N GLU A 88 24.60 -20.28 2.26
CA GLU A 88 23.66 -19.67 3.21
C GLU A 88 22.71 -20.72 3.81
N SER A 89 22.78 -20.88 5.13
CA SER A 89 21.92 -21.79 5.89
C SER A 89 20.65 -21.13 6.42
N GLU A 90 20.60 -19.80 6.44
CA GLU A 90 19.52 -18.99 6.99
C GLU A 90 19.05 -17.99 5.94
N LEU A 91 17.73 -17.81 5.84
CA LEU A 91 17.11 -16.84 4.96
C LEU A 91 16.26 -15.89 5.79
N ASN A 92 16.64 -14.62 5.81
CA ASN A 92 15.85 -13.56 6.44
C ASN A 92 14.77 -13.09 5.46
N VAL A 93 13.50 -13.34 5.80
CA VAL A 93 12.34 -12.96 4.98
C VAL A 93 11.66 -11.66 5.42
N ALA A 94 12.23 -10.93 6.39
CA ALA A 94 11.62 -9.73 6.95
C ALA A 94 11.34 -8.68 5.88
N LYS A 95 12.28 -8.46 4.95
CA LYS A 95 12.08 -7.52 3.85
C LYS A 95 10.91 -7.91 2.95
N GLN A 96 10.79 -9.19 2.59
CA GLN A 96 9.72 -9.66 1.71
C GLN A 96 8.36 -9.53 2.39
N VAL A 97 8.27 -9.83 3.70
CA VAL A 97 7.06 -9.62 4.48
C VAL A 97 6.69 -8.13 4.52
N TYR A 98 7.66 -7.25 4.74
CA TYR A 98 7.47 -5.80 4.69
C TYR A 98 6.92 -5.35 3.34
N ASP A 99 7.55 -5.78 2.24
CA ASP A 99 7.15 -5.43 0.88
C ASP A 99 5.73 -5.96 0.58
N PHE A 100 5.41 -7.19 0.93
CA PHE A 100 4.10 -7.80 0.70
C PHE A 100 2.97 -7.09 1.46
N LEU A 101 3.23 -6.61 2.68
CA LEU A 101 2.26 -5.80 3.42
C LEU A 101 2.00 -4.46 2.74
N HIS A 102 3.04 -3.80 2.21
CA HIS A 102 2.88 -2.55 1.45
C HIS A 102 2.14 -2.78 0.13
N LEU A 103 2.45 -3.87 -0.58
CA LEU A 103 1.76 -4.27 -1.81
C LEU A 103 0.31 -4.72 -1.56
N SER A 104 -0.06 -5.02 -0.32
CA SER A 104 -1.44 -5.35 0.05
C SER A 104 -2.34 -4.11 0.14
N LEU A 105 -1.76 -2.91 0.20
CA LEU A 105 -2.52 -1.66 0.22
C LEU A 105 -3.11 -1.37 -1.17
N PRO A 106 -4.42 -1.06 -1.26
CA PRO A 106 -5.04 -0.64 -2.51
C PRO A 106 -4.58 0.76 -2.89
N MET A 107 -4.73 1.10 -4.18
CA MET A 107 -4.42 2.44 -4.69
C MET A 107 -5.27 3.55 -4.05
N HIS A 108 -6.50 3.22 -3.65
CA HIS A 108 -7.41 4.14 -2.96
C HIS A 108 -7.95 3.46 -1.72
N LYS A 109 -7.72 4.08 -0.56
CA LYS A 109 -8.02 3.55 0.77
C LYS A 109 -9.21 4.33 1.31
N THR A 110 -10.39 3.78 1.18
CA THR A 110 -11.61 4.39 1.73
C THR A 110 -12.33 3.46 2.69
N HIS A 111 -13.12 4.05 3.58
CA HIS A 111 -13.99 3.33 4.50
C HIS A 111 -14.97 2.38 3.79
N GLU A 112 -15.26 2.61 2.50
CA GLU A 112 -16.10 1.72 1.69
C GLU A 112 -15.52 0.31 1.55
N LEU A 113 -14.18 0.16 1.63
CA LEU A 113 -13.51 -1.14 1.62
C LEU A 113 -13.80 -1.99 2.87
N VAL A 114 -14.32 -1.36 3.93
CA VAL A 114 -14.67 -2.01 5.20
C VAL A 114 -16.13 -1.80 5.56
N GLU A 115 -16.97 -1.50 4.56
CA GLU A 115 -18.40 -1.20 4.73
C GLU A 115 -18.67 -0.05 5.74
N GLY A 116 -17.69 0.82 5.93
CA GLY A 116 -17.78 1.99 6.78
C GLY A 116 -18.15 3.26 6.00
N SER A 117 -18.43 4.32 6.75
CA SER A 117 -18.66 5.66 6.22
C SER A 117 -17.62 6.63 6.77
N CYS A 118 -17.29 7.65 5.98
CA CYS A 118 -16.44 8.76 6.44
C CYS A 118 -17.18 9.65 7.45
N ASP A 119 -16.42 10.39 8.25
CA ASP A 119 -16.95 11.42 9.15
C ASP A 119 -17.88 12.39 8.40
N PRO A 120 -19.18 12.46 8.78
CA PRO A 120 -20.14 13.38 8.19
C PRO A 120 -19.72 14.86 8.27
N ALA A 121 -19.00 15.27 9.32
CA ALA A 121 -18.54 16.65 9.46
C ALA A 121 -17.51 17.00 8.38
N MET A 122 -16.57 16.09 8.10
CA MET A 122 -15.61 16.25 7.01
C MET A 122 -16.29 16.24 5.64
N LEU A 123 -17.28 15.37 5.43
CA LEU A 123 -18.03 15.36 4.17
C LEU A 123 -18.79 16.67 3.93
N ALA A 124 -19.43 17.23 4.97
CA ALA A 124 -20.11 18.51 4.88
C ALA A 124 -19.14 19.66 4.56
N PHE A 125 -17.96 19.67 5.19
CA PHE A 125 -16.92 20.66 4.91
C PHE A 125 -16.42 20.60 3.46
N LEU A 126 -16.21 19.40 2.92
CA LEU A 126 -15.80 19.20 1.52
C LEU A 126 -16.89 19.70 0.55
N GLN A 127 -18.16 19.37 0.79
CA GLN A 127 -19.27 19.84 -0.02
C GLN A 127 -19.41 21.36 -0.03
N GLN A 128 -19.18 22.02 1.11
CA GLN A 128 -19.20 23.47 1.18
C GLN A 128 -18.09 24.10 0.31
N GLN A 129 -16.87 23.57 0.36
CA GLN A 129 -15.77 24.09 -0.47
C GLN A 129 -16.01 23.88 -1.97
N GLU A 130 -16.63 22.78 -2.38
CA GLU A 130 -17.01 22.57 -3.79
C GLU A 130 -18.05 23.59 -4.26
N GLN A 131 -19.01 23.93 -3.41
CA GLN A 131 -20.02 24.95 -3.71
C GLN A 131 -19.40 26.35 -3.79
N GLU A 132 -18.48 26.68 -2.89
CA GLU A 132 -17.75 27.96 -2.91
C GLU A 132 -16.93 28.10 -4.19
N LYS A 133 -16.17 27.06 -4.60
CA LYS A 133 -15.42 27.06 -5.87
C LYS A 133 -16.32 27.25 -7.10
N THR A 134 -17.44 26.55 -7.17
CA THR A 134 -18.38 26.69 -8.28
C THR A 134 -18.94 28.12 -8.35
N SER A 135 -19.18 28.74 -7.19
CA SER A 135 -19.67 30.12 -7.11
C SER A 135 -18.60 31.16 -7.52
N GLU A 136 -17.33 30.89 -7.23
CA GLU A 136 -16.18 31.70 -7.65
C GLU A 136 -15.87 31.54 -9.14
N GLU A 137 -15.93 30.34 -9.71
CA GLU A 137 -15.79 30.10 -11.16
C GLU A 137 -16.85 30.86 -11.97
N THR A 138 -18.09 30.91 -11.46
CA THR A 138 -19.18 31.69 -12.07
C THR A 138 -18.91 33.21 -12.01
N GLN A 139 -18.11 33.68 -11.04
CA GLN A 139 -17.66 35.08 -10.96
C GLN A 139 -16.42 35.34 -11.82
N GLU A 140 -15.50 34.38 -11.94
CA GLU A 140 -14.31 34.45 -12.79
C GLU A 140 -14.63 34.42 -14.29
N GLU A 141 -15.78 33.88 -14.72
CA GLU A 141 -16.29 34.04 -16.10
C GLU A 141 -16.45 35.52 -16.52
N LYS A 142 -16.45 36.46 -15.57
CA LYS A 142 -16.49 37.91 -15.83
C LYS A 142 -15.14 38.63 -15.62
N SER A 143 -14.05 37.90 -15.38
CA SER A 143 -12.73 38.50 -15.10
C SER A 143 -11.71 38.25 -16.21
N ASP A 144 -11.02 39.30 -16.65
CA ASP A 144 -9.88 39.27 -17.59
C ASP A 144 -8.62 38.69 -16.92
N SER A 145 -8.71 37.46 -16.41
CA SER A 145 -7.54 36.76 -15.86
C SER A 145 -6.55 36.42 -16.98
N PRO A 146 -5.22 36.56 -16.77
CA PRO A 146 -4.20 36.18 -17.74
C PRO A 146 -4.26 34.71 -18.21
N TRP A 147 -4.96 33.86 -17.46
CA TRP A 147 -5.16 32.44 -17.75
C TRP A 147 -6.40 32.14 -18.59
N SER A 148 -7.21 33.16 -18.93
CA SER A 148 -8.40 33.03 -19.79
C SER A 148 -8.07 32.42 -21.15
N ALA A 149 -6.88 32.70 -21.69
CA ALA A 149 -6.39 32.12 -22.95
C ALA A 149 -6.18 30.59 -22.91
N LEU A 150 -6.09 29.97 -21.73
CA LEU A 150 -5.97 28.51 -21.62
C LEU A 150 -7.31 27.79 -21.87
N LYS A 151 -8.44 28.49 -21.75
CA LYS A 151 -9.78 27.91 -21.96
C LYS A 151 -10.10 27.67 -23.45
N ASP A 152 -9.42 28.38 -24.34
CA ASP A 152 -9.56 28.23 -25.80
C ASP A 152 -8.62 27.17 -26.41
N LEU A 153 -7.86 26.45 -25.58
CA LEU A 153 -6.98 25.38 -26.05
C LEU A 153 -7.80 24.11 -26.31
N ASN A 154 -8.05 23.86 -27.59
CA ASN A 154 -8.63 22.62 -28.08
C ASN A 154 -7.53 21.55 -28.12
N PHE A 155 -7.65 20.51 -27.30
CA PHE A 155 -6.79 19.33 -27.37
C PHE A 155 -7.46 18.31 -28.30
N ASP A 156 -7.00 18.26 -29.56
CA ASP A 156 -7.28 17.15 -30.50
C ASP A 156 -6.47 15.90 -30.14
#